data_AF-E0VYP8-F1
#
_entry.id   AF-E0VYP8-F1
#
_cell.length_a   1.000
_cell.length_b   1.000
_cell.length_c   1.000
_cell.angle_alpha   90.00
_cell.angle_beta   90.00
_cell.angle_gamma   90.00
#
_symmetry.space_group_name_H-M   'P 1'
#
loop_
_entity.id
_entity.type
_entity.pdbx_description
1 polymer ?
#
loop_
_entity_poly.entity_id
_entity_poly.type
_entity_poly.pdbx_seq_one_letter_code
_entity_poly.pdbx_strand_id
1 'polypeptide(L)' 'MCPVTPEFNPVCGSDYSTYSNMGRLKCAQYCGKSVTLFHYGRCRGMRAVTADTKTTTTKKPNPAPIKFLNFSF' A
#
# COMPACT_ATOMS: atom_id res chain seq x y z
N MET A 1 -20.05 -1.48 -8.61
CA MET A 1 -19.01 -0.88 -9.49
C MET A 1 -18.12 0.00 -8.62
N CYS A 2 -16.80 -0.10 -8.75
CA CYS A 2 -15.86 0.79 -8.04
C CYS A 2 -15.30 1.83 -9.02
N PRO A 3 -15.60 3.12 -8.86
CA PRO A 3 -14.90 4.15 -9.61
C PRO A 3 -13.45 4.22 -9.11
N VAL A 4 -12.52 3.72 -9.92
CA VAL A 4 -11.08 3.82 -9.66
C VAL A 4 -10.45 4.61 -10.78
N THR A 5 -9.50 5.45 -10.42
CA THR A 5 -8.77 6.27 -11.36
C THR A 5 -7.57 5.50 -11.92
N PRO A 6 -7.07 5.83 -13.13
CA PRO A 6 -5.99 5.09 -13.77
C PRO A 6 -4.59 5.45 -13.26
N GLU A 7 -4.44 6.43 -12.36
CA GLU A 7 -3.12 6.83 -11.88
C GLU A 7 -2.45 5.71 -11.10
N PHE A 8 -1.15 5.57 -11.35
CA PHE A 8 -0.31 4.56 -10.75
C PHE A 8 0.33 5.11 -9.47
N ASN A 9 -0.24 4.74 -8.32
CA ASN A 9 0.29 5.06 -7.00
C ASN A 9 0.27 3.79 -6.14
N PRO A 10 1.25 2.88 -6.31
CA PRO A 10 1.15 1.52 -5.80
C PRO A 10 1.08 1.48 -4.27
N VAL A 11 0.29 0.54 -3.75
CA VAL A 11 0.17 0.27 -2.32
C VAL A 11 0.29 -1.22 -2.06
N CYS A 12 0.79 -1.58 -0.87
CA CYS A 12 0.89 -2.95 -0.42
C CYS A 12 -0.30 -3.27 0.49
N GLY A 13 -1.04 -4.33 0.17
CA GLY A 13 -2.10 -4.86 1.02
C GLY A 13 -1.57 -5.74 2.15
N SER A 14 -2.39 -5.96 3.17
CA SER A 14 -2.14 -6.92 4.26
C SER A 14 -2.05 -8.36 3.80
N ASP A 15 -2.48 -8.63 2.57
CA ASP A 15 -2.37 -9.89 1.84
C ASP A 15 -1.06 -10.00 1.04
N TYR A 16 -0.10 -9.09 1.27
CA TYR A 16 1.16 -8.96 0.53
C TYR A 16 0.98 -8.81 -1.00
N SER A 17 -0.22 -8.39 -1.44
CA SER A 17 -0.49 -8.09 -2.84
C SER A 17 -0.29 -6.60 -3.12
N THR A 18 0.33 -6.29 -4.26
CA THR A 18 0.49 -4.89 -4.70
C THR A 18 -0.76 -4.46 -5.47
N TYR A 19 -1.40 -3.39 -5.03
CA TYR A 19 -2.51 -2.75 -5.71
C TYR A 19 -2.00 -1.49 -6.43
N SER A 20 -2.41 -1.29 -7.69
CA SER A 20 -1.92 -0.19 -8.53
C SER A 20 -2.23 1.20 -7.98
N ASN A 21 -3.28 1.30 -7.15
CA ASN A 21 -3.60 2.48 -6.37
C ASN A 21 -4.48 2.14 -5.16
N MET A 22 -4.63 3.13 -4.27
CA MET A 22 -5.50 3.03 -3.09
C MET A 22 -6.96 2.75 -3.46
N GLY A 23 -7.43 3.26 -4.60
CA GLY A 23 -8.78 2.99 -5.11
C GLY A 23 -8.99 1.51 -5.41
N ARG A 24 -8.00 0.85 -6.02
CA ARG A 24 -8.01 -0.60 -6.30
C ARG A 24 -8.03 -1.43 -5.00
N LEU A 25 -7.27 -1.02 -3.98
CA LEU A 25 -7.29 -1.68 -2.67
C LEU A 25 -8.68 -1.56 -2.02
N LYS A 26 -9.26 -0.36 -1.99
CA LYS A 26 -10.62 -0.14 -1.45
C LYS A 26 -11.69 -0.87 -2.24
N CYS A 27 -11.53 -0.96 -3.56
CA CYS A 27 -12.45 -1.74 -4.39
C CYS A 27 -12.40 -3.22 -4.02
N ALA A 28 -11.20 -3.77 -3.82
CA ALA A 28 -11.05 -5.15 -3.39
C ALA A 28 -11.75 -5.39 -2.04
N GLN A 29 -11.62 -4.46 -1.08
CA GLN A 29 -12.37 -4.49 0.19
C GLN A 29 -13.88 -4.51 -0.04
N TYR A 30 -14.39 -3.62 -0.88
CA TYR A 30 -15.81 -3.53 -1.19
C TYR A 30 -16.35 -4.78 -1.89
N CYS A 31 -15.51 -5.43 -2.71
CA CYS A 31 -15.81 -6.72 -3.34
C CYS A 31 -15.70 -7.92 -2.37
N GLY A 32 -15.47 -7.69 -1.07
CA GLY A 32 -15.43 -8.74 -0.06
C GLY A 32 -14.05 -9.33 0.20
N LYS A 33 -12.97 -8.75 -0.36
CA LYS A 33 -11.61 -9.18 -0.04
C LYS A 33 -11.19 -8.60 1.32
N SER A 34 -10.84 -9.48 2.25
CA SER A 34 -10.26 -9.11 3.55
C SER A 34 -8.81 -8.63 3.40
N VAL A 35 -8.64 -7.41 2.89
CA VAL A 35 -7.33 -6.77 2.70
C VAL A 35 -7.35 -5.38 3.33
N THR A 36 -6.30 -4.99 4.03
CA THR A 36 -6.11 -3.63 4.53
C THR A 36 -4.83 -3.03 3.96
N LEU A 37 -4.65 -1.72 4.06
CA LEU A 37 -3.39 -1.09 3.66
C LEU A 37 -2.29 -1.53 4.64
N PHE A 38 -1.26 -2.19 4.13
CA PHE A 38 -0.07 -2.55 4.89
C PHE A 38 0.96 -1.42 4.87
N HIS A 39 1.34 -0.95 3.68
CA HIS A 39 2.17 0.26 3.51
C HIS A 39 2.00 0.87 2.11
N TYR A 40 2.37 2.15 1.96
CA TYR A 40 2.45 2.80 0.66
C TYR A 40 3.66 2.28 -0.14
N GLY A 41 3.54 2.17 -1.46
CA GLY A 41 4.50 1.52 -2.34
C GLY A 41 4.16 0.04 -2.60
N ARG A 42 4.90 -0.57 -3.52
CA ARG A 42 4.74 -1.99 -3.88
C ARG A 42 5.15 -2.89 -2.72
N CYS A 43 4.51 -4.05 -2.57
CA CYS A 43 4.95 -5.06 -1.61
C CYS A 43 6.38 -5.54 -1.91
N ARG A 44 7.15 -5.84 -0.86
CA ARG A 44 8.51 -6.38 -0.97
C ARG A 44 8.43 -7.92 -1.00
N GLY A 45 8.52 -8.50 -2.20
CA GLY A 45 8.53 -9.96 -2.48
C GLY A 45 7.21 -10.41 -3.13
N MET A 46 7.16 -11.18 -4.22
CA MET A 46 8.14 -12.02 -4.92
C MET A 46 8.73 -11.33 -6.15
N ARG A 47 10.05 -11.41 -6.34
CA ARG A 47 10.71 -11.01 -7.59
C ARG A 47 10.22 -11.96 -8.70
N ALA A 48 9.56 -11.43 -9.74
CA ALA A 48 9.83 -11.96 -11.06
C ALA A 48 11.29 -11.65 -11.34
N VAL A 49 12.12 -12.69 -11.44
CA VAL A 49 13.51 -12.57 -11.84
C VAL A 49 13.51 -12.17 -13.31
N THR A 50 13.39 -10.88 -13.60
CA THR A 50 13.85 -10.30 -14.85
C THR A 50 14.86 -9.23 -14.48
N ALA A 51 16.00 -9.28 -15.17
CA ALA A 51 17.21 -8.58 -14.84
C ALA A 51 16.99 -7.06 -14.78
N ASP A 52 16.94 -6.52 -13.57
CA ASP A 52 17.53 -5.24 -13.25
C ASP A 52 18.05 -5.31 -11.82
N THR A 53 19.37 -5.34 -11.74
CA THR A 53 20.15 -5.35 -10.52
C THR A 53 19.96 -4.03 -9.79
N LYS A 54 19.02 -3.98 -8.84
CA LYS A 54 19.13 -3.10 -7.67
C LYS A 54 18.71 -3.86 -6.41
N THR A 55 19.67 -4.62 -5.89
CA THR A 55 19.73 -4.95 -4.46
C THR A 55 19.79 -3.65 -3.65
N THR A 56 19.47 -3.76 -2.36
CA THR A 56 19.99 -2.92 -1.26
C THR A 56 18.91 -2.10 -0.54
N THR A 57 18.42 -2.72 0.54
CA THR A 57 18.53 -2.20 1.90
C THR A 57 17.60 -1.05 2.32
N THR A 58 16.85 -1.33 3.38
CA THR A 58 16.24 -0.43 4.36
C THR A 58 16.38 1.08 4.13
N LYS A 59 15.27 1.74 3.82
CA LYS A 59 14.94 3.07 4.38
C LYS A 59 13.50 3.05 4.86
N LYS A 60 13.30 2.87 6.17
CA LYS A 60 12.21 3.54 6.88
C LYS A 60 12.80 4.87 7.36
N PRO A 61 12.31 6.00 6.86
CA PRO A 61 11.84 7.06 7.76
C PRO A 61 10.62 7.76 7.11
N ASN A 62 9.44 7.87 7.72
CA ASN A 62 9.15 8.34 9.07
C ASN A 62 7.77 7.83 9.51
N PRO A 63 7.52 7.65 10.82
CA PRO A 63 6.15 7.64 11.32
C PRO A 63 5.54 9.02 11.04
N ALA A 64 4.37 9.06 10.38
CA ALA A 64 3.53 10.24 10.46
C ALA A 64 3.23 10.49 11.95
N PRO A 65 3.34 11.72 12.46
CA PRO A 65 2.93 11.99 13.83
C PRO A 65 1.44 11.66 13.94
N ILE A 66 1.10 10.72 14.81
CA ILE A 66 -0.29 10.54 15.26
C ILE A 66 -0.63 11.84 15.98
N LYS A 67 -1.38 12.71 15.30
CA LYS A 67 -1.92 13.91 15.92
C LYS A 67 -3.03 13.45 16.87
N PHE A 68 -2.66 13.20 18.12
CA PHE A 68 -3.65 13.11 19.19
C PHE A 68 -4.34 14.48 19.24
N LEU A 69 -5.60 14.52 18.79
CA LEU A 69 -6.49 15.63 19.10
C LEU A 69 -6.63 15.64 20.62
N ASN A 70 -5.89 16.52 21.29
CA ASN A 70 -6.14 16.87 22.68
C ASN A 70 -7.51 17.55 22.72
N PHE A 71 -8.54 16.77 23.06
CA PHE A 71 -9.74 17.33 23.66
C PHE A 71 -9.39 17.65 25.12
N SER A 72 -8.95 18.89 25.36
CA SER A 72 -8.96 19.45 26.70
C SER A 72 -10.42 19.78 27.07
N PHE A 73 -10.88 19.08 28.11
CA PHE A 73 -12.02 19.32 29.01
C PHE A 73 -13.38 19.68 28.39
#